data_AF-A0A1I0KVQ9-F1
#
_entry.id   AF-A0A1I0KVQ9-F1
#
_cell.length_a   1.000
_cell.length_b   1.000
_cell.length_c   1.000
_cell.angle_alpha   90.00
_cell.angle_beta   90.00
_cell.angle_gamma   90.00
#
_symmetry.space_group_name_H-M   'P 1'
#
loop_
_entity.id
_entity.type
_entity.pdbx_description
1 polymer ?
#
loop_
_entity_poly.entity_id
_entity_poly.type
_entity_poly.pdbx_seq_one_letter_code
_entity_poly.pdbx_strand_id
1 'polypeptide(L)'
;MAISDWLQTHVSEVVQFAFVLLLGAGVGAGELVTRYKDAPGKAIKNLYGLCYVTLNATAAFLALVAIQAMDLNFGLDPLKRGDAISIMETLAAGLGAMSIFRSSAFVARVGEQDVPIGPSAFLSAILSATDREVDRRRAEQRADAVQAAMVGIDFQQSHQALPVLALALMQNLPEEDAKKLHQQLDSVRQNGGLSNSTKSLCLGLSLMNVVGEDVLAAAVSALKKSVEIGGDANHIQGKGGAFSSWVRRFKLDGPPSMATPLGPPPLSVAKSHGESTRSAGAPENGVHLTGPGSGPPSVLVRES
;
A
#
# COMPACT_ATOMS: atom_id res chain seq x y z
N MET A 1 -36.94 -27.65 32.10
CA MET A 1 -36.83 -26.76 30.93
C MET A 1 -36.82 -25.32 31.43
N ALA A 2 -35.73 -24.84 32.05
CA ALA A 2 -35.83 -23.60 32.85
C ALA A 2 -34.57 -22.72 32.98
N ILE A 3 -33.35 -23.23 32.83
CA ILE A 3 -32.12 -22.41 32.94
C ILE A 3 -31.18 -22.64 31.76
N SER A 4 -31.02 -23.89 31.31
CA SER A 4 -30.24 -24.23 30.11
C SER A 4 -30.75 -23.54 28.85
N ASP A 5 -32.06 -23.55 28.63
CA ASP A 5 -32.68 -23.04 27.40
C ASP A 5 -32.68 -21.51 27.38
N TRP A 6 -32.86 -20.89 28.55
CA TRP A 6 -32.75 -19.45 28.75
C TRP A 6 -31.31 -18.97 28.52
N LEU A 7 -30.31 -19.68 29.06
CA LEU A 7 -28.90 -19.37 28.82
C LEU A 7 -28.53 -19.55 27.33
N GLN A 8 -28.99 -20.62 26.68
CA GLN A 8 -28.68 -20.87 25.27
C GLN A 8 -29.26 -19.79 24.34
N THR A 9 -30.51 -19.36 24.57
CA THR A 9 -31.13 -18.29 23.77
C THR A 9 -30.41 -16.97 23.93
N HIS A 10 -30.15 -16.51 25.16
CA HIS A 10 -29.46 -15.23 25.39
C HIS A 10 -28.01 -15.26 24.89
N VAL A 11 -27.32 -16.40 25.03
CA VAL A 11 -25.96 -16.56 24.47
C VAL A 11 -26.00 -16.49 22.94
N SER A 12 -26.99 -17.11 22.29
CA SER A 12 -27.11 -17.10 20.83
C SER A 12 -27.37 -15.69 20.27
N GLU A 13 -28.19 -14.89 20.97
CA GLU A 13 -28.48 -13.50 20.59
C GLU A 13 -27.24 -12.61 20.74
N VAL A 14 -26.52 -12.74 21.87
CA VAL A 14 -25.27 -11.99 22.10
C VAL A 14 -24.22 -12.34 21.05
N VAL A 15 -24.11 -13.62 20.69
CA VAL A 15 -23.21 -14.07 19.62
C VAL A 15 -23.63 -13.47 18.28
N GLN A 16 -24.93 -13.46 17.95
CA GLN A 16 -25.44 -12.85 16.72
C GLN A 16 -25.10 -11.36 16.64
N PHE A 17 -25.35 -10.60 17.71
CA PHE A 17 -25.00 -9.18 17.77
C PHE A 17 -23.50 -8.94 17.60
N ALA A 18 -22.66 -9.76 18.25
CA ALA A 18 -21.21 -9.67 18.10
C ALA A 18 -20.76 -9.93 16.65
N PHE A 19 -21.33 -10.95 15.99
CA PHE A 19 -21.02 -11.24 14.59
C PHE A 19 -21.44 -10.11 13.65
N VAL A 20 -22.63 -9.53 13.83
CA VAL A 20 -23.08 -8.38 13.01
C VAL A 20 -22.16 -7.17 13.19
N LEU A 21 -21.79 -6.84 14.43
CA LEU A 21 -20.86 -5.75 14.72
C LEU A 21 -19.48 -6.01 14.07
N LEU A 22 -18.97 -7.24 14.15
CA LEU A 22 -17.70 -7.63 13.53
C LEU A 22 -17.76 -7.57 12.01
N LEU A 23 -18.86 -8.00 11.39
CA LEU A 23 -19.05 -7.89 9.94
C LEU A 23 -19.08 -6.42 9.50
N GLY A 24 -19.86 -5.58 10.17
CA GLY A 24 -19.92 -4.15 9.89
C GLY A 24 -18.54 -3.48 10.04
N ALA A 25 -17.85 -3.73 11.16
CA ALA A 25 -16.50 -3.22 11.39
C ALA A 25 -15.50 -3.72 10.34
N GLY A 26 -15.58 -5.01 9.99
CA GLY A 26 -14.68 -5.65 9.03
C GLY A 26 -14.81 -5.07 7.62
N VAL A 27 -16.03 -4.85 7.14
CA VAL A 27 -16.24 -4.20 5.84
C VAL A 27 -15.75 -2.75 5.90
N GLY A 28 -16.10 -1.97 6.94
CA GLY A 28 -15.62 -0.59 7.09
C GLY A 28 -14.08 -0.49 7.13
N ALA A 29 -13.41 -1.43 7.80
CA ALA A 29 -11.95 -1.52 7.80
C ALA A 29 -11.40 -1.91 6.42
N GLY A 30 -12.01 -2.88 5.74
CA GLY A 30 -11.61 -3.29 4.38
C GLY A 30 -11.70 -2.15 3.37
N GLU A 31 -12.71 -1.29 3.49
CA GLU A 31 -12.84 -0.08 2.69
C GLU A 31 -11.69 0.91 2.93
N LEU A 32 -11.29 1.11 4.19
CA LEU A 32 -10.14 1.96 4.51
C LEU A 32 -8.85 1.36 3.97
N VAL A 33 -8.62 0.04 4.13
CA VAL A 33 -7.42 -0.63 3.62
C VAL A 33 -7.29 -0.47 2.11
N THR A 34 -8.39 -0.65 1.37
CA THR A 34 -8.38 -0.54 -0.09
C THR A 34 -8.21 0.90 -0.57
N ARG A 35 -8.67 1.89 0.20
CA ARG A 35 -8.50 3.33 -0.08
C ARG A 35 -7.08 3.83 0.23
N TYR A 36 -6.46 3.37 1.32
CA TYR A 36 -5.15 3.85 1.77
C TYR A 36 -4.06 2.78 1.65
N LYS A 37 -3.77 2.34 0.41
CA LYS A 37 -2.83 1.25 0.12
C LYS A 37 -1.43 1.46 0.73
N ASP A 38 -0.95 2.70 0.76
CA ASP A 38 0.41 3.01 1.19
C ASP A 38 0.56 3.15 2.72
N ALA A 39 -0.55 3.26 3.46
CA ALA A 39 -0.52 3.41 4.93
C ALA A 39 -1.81 2.92 5.62
N PRO A 40 -2.27 1.68 5.38
CA PRO A 40 -3.58 1.22 5.82
C PRO A 40 -3.73 1.22 7.35
N GLY A 41 -2.66 0.85 8.06
CA GLY A 41 -2.66 0.84 9.53
C GLY A 41 -2.82 2.23 10.15
N LYS A 42 -2.29 3.29 9.51
CA LYS A 42 -2.44 4.68 9.98
C LYS A 42 -3.84 5.22 9.67
N ALA A 43 -4.44 4.77 8.57
CA ALA A 43 -5.81 5.13 8.21
C ALA A 43 -6.85 4.55 9.19
N ILE A 44 -6.69 3.30 9.59
CA ILE A 44 -7.63 2.65 10.54
C ILE A 44 -7.49 3.24 11.95
N LYS A 45 -6.26 3.52 12.40
CA LYS A 45 -5.97 3.95 13.78
C LYS A 45 -6.22 5.43 14.07
N ASN A 46 -6.46 6.25 13.05
CA ASN A 46 -6.79 7.66 13.28
C ASN A 46 -8.26 7.81 13.73
N LEU A 47 -8.58 8.92 14.40
CA LEU A 47 -9.91 9.15 14.98
C LEU A 47 -11.03 9.03 13.93
N TYR A 48 -10.83 9.57 12.73
CA TYR A 48 -11.83 9.59 11.68
C TYR A 48 -12.02 8.21 11.03
N GLY A 49 -10.95 7.44 10.87
CA GLY A 49 -10.98 6.05 10.46
C GLY A 49 -11.67 5.16 11.50
N LEU A 50 -11.41 5.39 12.79
CA LEU A 50 -12.13 4.70 13.85
C LEU A 50 -13.63 5.06 13.84
N CYS A 51 -13.97 6.35 13.73
CA CYS A 51 -15.36 6.79 13.56
C CYS A 51 -16.02 6.12 12.36
N TYR A 52 -15.31 5.98 11.24
CA TYR A 52 -15.82 5.28 10.06
C TYR A 52 -16.12 3.80 10.35
N VAL A 53 -15.19 3.08 10.96
CA VAL A 53 -15.38 1.66 11.33
C VAL A 53 -16.52 1.49 12.34
N THR A 54 -16.57 2.34 13.38
CA THR A 54 -17.64 2.32 14.39
C THR A 54 -19.00 2.62 13.79
N LEU A 55 -19.08 3.57 12.85
CA LEU A 55 -20.33 3.87 12.17
C LEU A 55 -20.83 2.67 11.36
N ASN A 56 -19.93 1.99 10.66
CA ASN A 56 -20.25 0.79 9.90
C ASN A 56 -20.72 -0.37 10.80
N ALA A 57 -20.09 -0.57 11.96
CA ALA A 57 -20.55 -1.53 12.96
C ALA A 57 -21.95 -1.16 13.50
N THR A 58 -22.15 0.12 13.84
CA THR A 58 -23.43 0.63 14.36
C THR A 58 -24.55 0.49 13.32
N ALA A 59 -24.25 0.79 12.06
CA ALA A 59 -25.14 0.62 10.92
C ALA A 59 -25.63 -0.83 10.78
N ALA A 60 -24.70 -1.79 10.79
CA ALA A 60 -25.01 -3.21 10.72
C ALA A 60 -25.88 -3.64 11.92
N PHE A 61 -25.55 -3.18 13.13
CA PHE A 61 -26.33 -3.46 14.33
C PHE A 61 -27.77 -2.92 14.24
N LEU A 62 -27.95 -1.66 13.84
CA LEU A 62 -29.27 -1.05 13.66
C LEU A 62 -30.10 -1.76 12.58
N ALA A 63 -29.45 -2.26 11.52
CA ALA A 63 -30.12 -3.06 10.51
C ALA A 63 -30.62 -4.40 11.07
N LEU A 64 -29.84 -5.07 11.92
CA LEU A 64 -30.30 -6.29 12.60
C LEU A 64 -31.50 -5.99 13.51
N VAL A 65 -31.45 -4.92 14.31
CA VAL A 65 -32.57 -4.49 15.15
C VAL A 65 -33.82 -4.22 14.31
N ALA A 66 -33.69 -3.57 13.15
CA ALA A 66 -34.81 -3.31 12.25
C ALA A 66 -35.38 -4.60 11.65
N ILE A 67 -34.53 -5.53 11.21
CA ILE A 67 -34.92 -6.85 10.69
C ILE A 67 -35.73 -7.62 11.74
N GLN A 68 -35.25 -7.65 12.98
CA GLN A 68 -35.92 -8.32 14.09
C GLN A 68 -37.23 -7.62 14.48
N ALA A 69 -37.25 -6.30 14.54
CA ALA A 69 -38.45 -5.53 14.89
C ALA A 69 -39.57 -5.63 13.83
N MET A 70 -39.21 -5.85 12.57
CA MET A 70 -40.15 -6.01 11.46
C MET A 70 -40.54 -7.47 11.21
N ASP A 71 -40.00 -8.43 11.97
CA ASP A 71 -40.17 -9.87 11.78
C ASP A 71 -39.90 -10.30 10.33
N LEU A 72 -38.77 -9.82 9.78
CA LEU A 72 -38.36 -10.15 8.42
C LEU A 72 -37.79 -11.58 8.36
N ASN A 73 -38.62 -12.51 7.90
CA ASN A 73 -38.34 -13.95 7.95
C ASN A 73 -37.68 -14.48 6.66
N PHE A 74 -37.46 -13.62 5.66
CA PHE A 74 -36.86 -13.96 4.35
C PHE A 74 -37.51 -15.17 3.64
N GLY A 75 -38.82 -15.38 3.85
CA GLY A 75 -39.57 -16.50 3.27
C GLY A 75 -39.35 -17.84 3.98
N LEU A 76 -38.66 -17.86 5.12
CA LEU A 76 -38.49 -19.03 5.98
C LEU A 76 -39.64 -19.10 7.00
N ASP A 77 -40.01 -20.33 7.36
CA ASP A 77 -41.09 -20.60 8.32
C ASP A 77 -40.73 -20.05 9.71
N PRO A 78 -41.48 -19.07 10.26
CA PRO A 78 -41.18 -18.45 11.55
C PRO A 78 -41.23 -19.44 12.72
N LEU A 79 -42.03 -20.51 12.57
CA LEU A 79 -42.17 -21.57 13.57
C LEU A 79 -40.94 -22.50 13.61
N LYS A 80 -40.04 -22.36 12.63
CA LYS A 80 -38.74 -23.04 12.55
C LYS A 80 -37.60 -22.01 12.55
N ARG A 81 -37.68 -21.00 13.42
CA ARG A 81 -36.58 -20.05 13.71
C ARG A 81 -35.40 -20.82 14.29
N GLY A 82 -34.63 -21.44 13.40
CA GLY A 82 -33.38 -22.12 13.66
C GLY A 82 -32.21 -21.33 13.10
N ASP A 83 -31.02 -21.91 13.22
CA ASP A 83 -29.74 -21.28 12.87
C ASP A 83 -29.71 -20.61 11.48
N ALA A 84 -30.45 -21.16 10.51
CA ALA A 84 -30.54 -20.63 9.15
C ALA A 84 -31.16 -19.22 9.06
N ILE A 85 -32.23 -18.93 9.84
CA ILE A 85 -32.83 -17.59 9.88
C ILE A 85 -31.83 -16.62 10.51
N SER A 86 -31.21 -16.98 11.64
CA SER A 86 -30.24 -16.13 12.34
C SER A 86 -29.01 -15.80 11.49
N ILE A 87 -28.51 -16.76 10.69
CA ILE A 87 -27.41 -16.55 9.74
C ILE A 87 -27.84 -15.57 8.63
N MET A 88 -29.04 -15.76 8.06
CA MET A 88 -29.58 -14.88 7.02
C MET A 88 -29.77 -13.44 7.53
N GLU A 89 -30.38 -13.26 8.70
CA GLU A 89 -30.52 -11.96 9.37
C GLU A 89 -29.15 -11.30 9.59
N THR A 90 -28.16 -12.06 10.06
CA THR A 90 -26.79 -11.57 10.32
C THR A 90 -26.12 -11.07 9.04
N LEU A 91 -26.20 -11.86 7.96
CA LEU A 91 -25.61 -11.51 6.67
C LEU A 91 -26.35 -10.35 6.01
N ALA A 92 -27.69 -10.36 6.04
CA ALA A 92 -28.52 -9.30 5.51
C ALA A 92 -28.30 -7.98 6.27
N ALA A 93 -28.19 -8.01 7.59
CA ALA A 93 -27.87 -6.84 8.40
C ALA A 93 -26.46 -6.31 8.09
N GLY A 94 -25.45 -7.18 8.14
CA GLY A 94 -24.05 -6.80 7.95
C GLY A 94 -23.75 -6.24 6.55
N LEU A 95 -24.22 -6.91 5.50
CA LEU A 95 -23.95 -6.54 4.11
C LEU A 95 -24.99 -5.58 3.53
N GLY A 96 -26.26 -5.72 3.94
CA GLY A 96 -27.36 -4.86 3.49
C GLY A 96 -27.24 -3.44 4.03
N ALA A 97 -26.83 -3.27 5.29
CA ALA A 97 -26.57 -1.95 5.87
C ALA A 97 -25.54 -1.16 5.02
N MET A 98 -24.47 -1.82 4.59
CA MET A 98 -23.44 -1.22 3.72
C MET A 98 -24.02 -0.76 2.38
N SER A 99 -24.90 -1.57 1.80
CA SER A 99 -25.54 -1.28 0.52
C SER A 99 -26.44 -0.04 0.62
N ILE A 100 -27.19 0.08 1.73
CA ILE A 100 -28.02 1.25 2.02
C ILE A 100 -27.14 2.48 2.29
N PHE A 101 -26.09 2.37 3.11
CA PHE A 101 -25.23 3.51 3.43
C PHE A 101 -24.41 4.02 2.24
N ARG A 102 -24.09 3.15 1.29
CA ARG A 102 -23.44 3.53 0.01
C ARG A 102 -24.43 4.06 -1.03
N SER A 103 -25.73 3.87 -0.83
CA SER A 103 -26.74 4.39 -1.74
C SER A 103 -26.84 5.92 -1.68
N SER A 104 -27.16 6.51 -2.81
CA SER A 104 -27.47 7.93 -2.93
C SER A 104 -28.91 8.04 -3.39
N ALA A 105 -29.74 8.75 -2.64
CA ALA A 105 -31.17 8.90 -2.98
C ALA A 105 -31.35 9.82 -4.18
N PHE A 106 -30.53 10.87 -4.27
CA PHE A 106 -30.50 11.83 -5.36
C PHE A 106 -29.07 12.29 -5.62
N VAL A 107 -28.81 12.88 -6.79
CA VAL A 107 -27.54 13.55 -7.10
C VAL A 107 -27.89 14.98 -7.50
N ALA A 108 -27.38 15.96 -6.78
CA ALA A 108 -27.57 17.37 -7.09
C ALA A 108 -26.31 17.94 -7.72
N ARG A 109 -26.47 18.64 -8.85
CA ARG A 109 -25.35 19.33 -9.51
C ARG A 109 -25.21 20.73 -8.93
N VAL A 110 -24.07 21.00 -8.30
CA VAL A 110 -23.71 22.32 -7.76
C VAL A 110 -22.52 22.85 -8.54
N GLY A 111 -22.78 23.79 -9.46
CA GLY A 111 -21.79 24.21 -10.44
C GLY A 111 -21.43 23.08 -11.42
N GLU A 112 -20.16 22.69 -11.46
CA GLU A 112 -19.67 21.57 -12.28
C GLU A 112 -19.44 20.28 -11.50
N GLN A 113 -19.89 20.22 -10.24
CA GLN A 113 -19.74 19.03 -9.40
C GLN A 113 -21.07 18.37 -9.11
N ASP A 114 -21.12 17.05 -9.32
CA ASP A 114 -22.25 16.21 -8.96
C ASP A 114 -22.08 15.75 -7.50
N VAL A 115 -22.99 16.18 -6.62
CA VAL A 115 -22.96 15.89 -5.18
C VAL A 115 -24.07 14.89 -4.85
N PRO A 116 -23.75 13.67 -4.42
CA PRO A 116 -24.77 12.73 -3.97
C PRO A 116 -25.45 13.26 -2.70
N ILE A 117 -26.78 13.22 -2.68
CA ILE A 117 -27.64 13.50 -1.54
C ILE A 117 -28.15 12.15 -1.03
N GLY A 118 -27.75 11.80 0.20
CA GLY A 118 -28.15 10.56 0.83
C GLY A 118 -27.18 10.14 1.94
N PRO A 119 -27.35 8.92 2.47
CA PRO A 119 -26.45 8.36 3.49
C PRO A 119 -24.98 8.36 3.07
N SER A 120 -24.71 8.19 1.77
CA SER A 120 -23.37 8.24 1.18
C SER A 120 -22.66 9.58 1.37
N ALA A 121 -23.40 10.69 1.45
CA ALA A 121 -22.84 12.02 1.66
C ALA A 121 -22.19 12.14 3.04
N PHE A 122 -22.82 11.53 4.05
CA PHE A 122 -22.30 11.52 5.42
C PHE A 122 -20.99 10.72 5.51
N LEU A 123 -20.95 9.53 4.89
CA LEU A 123 -19.72 8.74 4.79
C LEU A 123 -18.60 9.51 4.06
N SER A 124 -18.95 10.17 2.97
CA SER A 124 -18.01 10.96 2.17
C SER A 124 -17.41 12.11 2.97
N ALA A 125 -18.20 12.77 3.83
CA ALA A 125 -17.69 13.82 4.72
C ALA A 125 -16.67 13.28 5.74
N ILE A 126 -16.95 12.13 6.35
CA ILE A 126 -16.01 11.47 7.28
C ILE A 126 -14.75 11.05 6.54
N LEU A 127 -14.88 10.39 5.39
CA LEU A 127 -13.75 9.95 4.57
C LEU A 127 -12.89 11.13 4.12
N SER A 128 -13.49 12.27 3.75
CA SER A 128 -12.74 13.48 3.40
C SER A 128 -11.97 14.04 4.60
N ALA A 129 -12.53 13.97 5.82
CA ALA A 129 -11.80 14.34 7.03
C ALA A 129 -10.62 13.37 7.30
N THR A 130 -10.83 12.06 7.13
CA THR A 130 -9.77 11.04 7.22
C THR A 130 -8.67 11.31 6.20
N ASP A 131 -9.02 11.59 4.93
CA ASP A 131 -8.08 11.91 3.86
C ASP A 131 -7.19 13.10 4.27
N ARG A 132 -7.81 14.19 4.74
CA ARG A 132 -7.09 15.40 5.16
C ARG A 132 -6.12 15.13 6.32
N GLU A 133 -6.52 14.35 7.32
CA GLU A 133 -5.65 14.03 8.46
C GLU A 133 -4.50 13.11 8.06
N VAL A 134 -4.78 12.08 7.24
CA VAL A 134 -3.74 11.19 6.71
C VAL A 134 -2.76 11.98 5.84
N ASP A 135 -3.25 12.91 5.02
CA ASP A 135 -2.42 13.75 4.16
C ASP A 135 -1.57 14.74 4.96
N ARG A 136 -2.09 15.32 6.05
CA ARG A 136 -1.29 16.18 6.96
C ARG A 136 -0.11 15.42 7.57
N ARG A 137 -0.36 14.23 8.12
CA ARG A 137 0.70 13.40 8.71
C ARG A 137 1.70 12.92 7.66
N ARG A 138 1.22 12.59 6.46
CA ARG A 138 2.11 12.23 5.34
C ARG A 138 2.92 13.44 4.87
N ALA A 139 2.37 14.65 4.88
CA ALA A 139 3.09 15.84 4.48
C ALA A 139 4.32 16.10 5.38
N GLU A 140 4.20 15.89 6.69
CA GLU A 140 5.31 16.00 7.64
C GLU A 140 6.42 14.98 7.31
N GLN A 141 6.07 13.69 7.19
CA GLN A 141 7.03 12.62 6.85
C GLN A 141 7.73 12.87 5.51
N ARG A 142 6.97 13.37 4.53
CA ARG A 142 7.49 13.71 3.21
C ARG A 142 8.41 14.94 3.24
N ALA A 143 8.11 15.92 4.08
CA ALA A 143 8.96 17.10 4.27
C ALA A 143 10.31 16.70 4.86
N ASP A 144 10.32 15.82 5.87
CA ASP A 144 11.54 15.31 6.48
C ASP A 144 12.37 14.49 5.47
N ALA A 145 11.72 13.57 4.77
CA ALA A 145 12.35 12.72 3.75
C ALA A 145 13.00 13.54 2.63
N VAL A 146 12.26 14.50 2.04
CA VAL A 146 12.80 15.34 0.98
C VAL A 146 13.91 16.26 1.50
N GLN A 147 13.79 16.77 2.72
CA GLN A 147 14.82 17.60 3.31
C GLN A 147 16.13 16.82 3.48
N ALA A 148 16.06 15.58 3.99
CA ALA A 148 17.19 14.68 4.12
C ALA A 148 17.81 14.31 2.76
N ALA A 149 16.97 13.98 1.77
CA ALA A 149 17.45 13.60 0.44
C ALA A 149 18.11 14.78 -0.30
N MET A 150 17.54 15.99 -0.21
CA MET A 150 17.95 17.17 -0.97
C MET A 150 19.00 18.06 -0.27
N VAL A 151 19.55 17.64 0.88
CA VAL A 151 20.61 18.40 1.59
C VAL A 151 21.74 18.74 0.63
N GLY A 152 22.14 20.02 0.57
CA GLY A 152 23.27 20.46 -0.25
C GLY A 152 23.01 20.51 -1.76
N ILE A 153 21.76 20.33 -2.21
CA ILE A 153 21.39 20.53 -3.61
C ILE A 153 21.07 22.00 -3.88
N ASP A 154 21.86 22.59 -4.78
CA ASP A 154 21.61 23.92 -5.33
C ASP A 154 20.63 23.83 -6.52
N PHE A 155 19.53 24.61 -6.46
CA PHE A 155 18.50 24.57 -7.49
C PHE A 155 19.00 25.11 -8.84
N GLN A 156 19.80 26.18 -8.87
CA GLN A 156 20.34 26.73 -10.12
C GLN A 156 21.17 25.69 -10.86
N GLN A 157 22.00 24.95 -10.15
CA GLN A 157 22.87 23.93 -10.73
C GLN A 157 22.12 22.64 -11.10
N SER A 158 21.07 22.28 -10.35
CA SER A 158 20.50 20.93 -10.41
C SER A 158 19.13 20.83 -11.11
N HIS A 159 18.42 21.95 -11.32
CA HIS A 159 17.03 21.94 -11.81
C HIS A 159 16.85 21.28 -13.19
N GLN A 160 17.90 21.20 -14.02
CA GLN A 160 17.85 20.53 -15.32
C GLN A 160 18.33 19.08 -15.24
N ALA A 161 19.45 18.84 -14.54
CA ALA A 161 20.10 17.54 -14.51
C ALA A 161 19.37 16.53 -13.62
N LEU A 162 18.88 16.96 -12.45
CA LEU A 162 18.27 16.06 -11.47
C LEU A 162 16.98 15.42 -11.97
N PRO A 163 16.00 16.14 -12.58
CA PRO A 163 14.82 15.50 -13.14
C PRO A 163 15.15 14.49 -14.23
N VAL A 164 16.07 14.83 -15.15
CA VAL A 164 16.48 13.93 -16.23
C VAL A 164 17.09 12.66 -15.67
N LEU A 165 17.97 12.78 -14.67
CA LEU A 165 18.59 11.62 -14.02
C LEU A 165 17.56 10.76 -13.28
N ALA A 166 16.71 11.38 -12.45
CA ALA A 166 15.69 10.67 -11.68
C ALA A 166 14.72 9.89 -12.59
N LEU A 167 14.27 10.50 -13.69
CA LEU A 167 13.39 9.84 -14.66
C LEU A 167 14.11 8.75 -15.44
N ALA A 168 15.41 8.92 -15.73
CA ALA A 168 16.20 7.89 -16.42
C ALA A 168 16.43 6.63 -15.58
N LEU A 169 16.32 6.71 -14.25
CA LEU A 169 16.35 5.55 -13.34
C LEU A 169 15.04 4.75 -13.37
N MET A 170 13.95 5.32 -13.89
CA MET A 170 12.67 4.64 -13.99
C MET A 170 12.64 3.69 -15.19
N GLN A 171 12.18 2.46 -14.97
CA GLN A 171 12.08 1.46 -16.04
C GLN A 171 10.84 1.64 -16.91
N ASN A 172 9.71 2.07 -16.32
CA ASN A 172 8.42 2.26 -17.00
C ASN A 172 7.70 3.47 -16.40
N LEU A 173 7.92 4.66 -16.94
CA LEU A 173 7.19 5.86 -16.52
C LEU A 173 6.12 6.23 -17.55
N PRO A 174 4.85 6.40 -17.16
CA PRO A 174 3.81 6.92 -18.04
C PRO A 174 4.13 8.33 -18.56
N GLU A 175 3.85 8.58 -19.85
CA GLU A 175 4.08 9.90 -20.47
C GLU A 175 3.28 11.02 -19.78
N GLU A 176 2.10 10.70 -19.26
CA GLU A 176 1.24 11.65 -18.55
C GLU A 176 1.93 12.18 -17.27
N ASP A 177 2.57 11.30 -16.51
CA ASP A 177 3.25 11.66 -15.26
C ASP A 177 4.49 12.52 -15.54
N ALA A 178 5.25 12.18 -16.58
CA ALA A 178 6.38 12.98 -17.03
C ALA A 178 5.96 14.39 -17.46
N LYS A 179 4.81 14.53 -18.14
CA LYS A 179 4.27 15.82 -18.57
C LYS A 179 3.79 16.67 -17.40
N LYS A 180 3.03 16.07 -16.46
CA LYS A 180 2.59 16.75 -15.23
C LYS A 180 3.77 17.23 -14.40
N LEU A 181 4.82 16.42 -14.29
CA LEU A 181 6.04 16.80 -13.59
C LEU A 181 6.70 18.02 -14.22
N HIS A 182 6.89 18.05 -15.55
CA HIS A 182 7.50 19.21 -16.22
C HIS A 182 6.74 20.51 -15.95
N GLN A 183 5.41 20.49 -16.01
CA GLN A 183 4.56 21.65 -15.71
C GLN A 183 4.74 22.15 -14.27
N GLN A 184 4.84 21.24 -13.31
CA GLN A 184 5.10 21.59 -11.91
C GLN A 184 6.49 22.20 -11.73
N LEU A 185 7.52 21.62 -12.36
CA LEU A 185 8.90 22.12 -12.27
C LEU A 185 9.05 23.51 -12.90
N ASP A 186 8.37 23.76 -14.01
CA ASP A 186 8.34 25.09 -14.63
C ASP A 186 7.70 26.13 -13.71
N SER A 187 6.61 25.76 -13.03
CA SER A 187 5.95 26.62 -12.04
C SER A 187 6.87 26.98 -10.87
N VAL A 188 7.62 26.01 -10.35
CA VAL A 188 8.62 26.24 -9.27
C VAL A 188 9.76 27.12 -9.76
N ARG A 189 10.26 26.89 -10.99
CA ARG A 189 11.36 27.65 -11.59
C ARG A 189 10.99 29.12 -11.76
N GLN A 190 9.82 29.39 -12.35
CA GLN A 190 9.34 30.72 -12.68
C GLN A 190 8.89 31.53 -11.46
N ASN A 191 8.67 30.90 -10.31
CA ASN A 191 8.28 31.60 -9.10
C ASN A 191 9.45 32.42 -8.53
N GLY A 192 9.47 33.72 -8.80
CA GLY A 192 10.51 34.65 -8.34
C GLY A 192 10.50 34.92 -6.83
N GLY A 193 9.41 34.57 -6.12
CA GLY A 193 9.28 34.79 -4.68
C GLY A 193 9.93 33.71 -3.80
N LEU A 194 10.39 32.60 -4.38
CA LEU A 194 10.97 31.49 -3.63
C LEU A 194 12.50 31.60 -3.54
N SER A 195 13.04 31.35 -2.34
CA SER A 195 14.48 31.20 -2.16
C SER A 195 15.01 29.98 -2.92
N ASN A 196 16.30 29.98 -3.24
CA ASN A 196 16.94 28.87 -3.94
C ASN A 196 16.81 27.54 -3.18
N SER A 197 16.95 27.57 -1.84
CA SER A 197 16.76 26.40 -0.97
C SER A 197 15.32 25.89 -1.00
N THR A 198 14.34 26.78 -0.95
CA THR A 198 12.92 26.41 -1.06
C THR A 198 12.61 25.81 -2.43
N LYS A 199 13.18 26.35 -3.51
CA LYS A 199 13.05 25.77 -4.86
C LYS A 199 13.65 24.37 -4.95
N SER A 200 14.80 24.12 -4.31
CA SER A 200 15.38 22.77 -4.22
C SER A 200 14.45 21.80 -3.51
N LEU A 201 13.84 22.19 -2.39
CA LEU A 201 12.89 21.34 -1.67
C LEU A 201 11.62 21.06 -2.50
N CYS A 202 11.06 22.09 -3.16
CA CYS A 202 9.92 21.91 -4.05
C CYS A 202 10.25 21.00 -5.24
N LEU A 203 11.43 21.16 -5.85
CA LEU A 203 11.94 20.27 -6.89
C LEU A 203 12.01 18.83 -6.41
N GLY A 204 12.61 18.60 -5.25
CA GLY A 204 12.68 17.26 -4.64
C GLY A 204 11.30 16.67 -4.37
N LEU A 205 10.36 17.47 -3.86
CA LEU A 205 9.02 17.01 -3.53
C LEU A 205 8.23 16.61 -4.79
N SER A 206 8.34 17.40 -5.85
CA SER A 206 7.77 17.10 -7.17
C SER A 206 8.36 15.82 -7.76
N LEU A 207 9.68 15.61 -7.64
CA LEU A 207 10.32 14.38 -8.11
C LEU A 207 9.91 13.17 -7.27
N MET A 208 9.91 13.28 -5.94
CA MET A 208 9.53 12.20 -5.03
C MET A 208 8.10 11.70 -5.30
N ASN A 209 7.17 12.57 -5.73
CA ASN A 209 5.82 12.16 -6.13
C ASN A 209 5.78 11.18 -7.30
N VAL A 210 6.76 11.26 -8.19
CA VAL A 210 6.77 10.51 -9.46
C VAL A 210 7.68 9.30 -9.37
N VAL A 211 8.88 9.47 -8.80
CA VAL A 211 9.90 8.41 -8.77
C VAL A 211 9.98 7.68 -7.43
N GLY A 212 9.38 8.24 -6.38
CA GLY A 212 9.50 7.73 -5.00
C GLY A 212 10.74 8.25 -4.27
N GLU A 213 10.78 8.00 -2.96
CA GLU A 213 11.84 8.47 -2.04
C GLU A 213 13.21 7.86 -2.36
N ASP A 214 13.26 6.52 -2.52
CA ASP A 214 14.52 5.80 -2.76
C ASP A 214 15.20 6.20 -4.08
N VAL A 215 14.39 6.34 -5.14
CA VAL A 215 14.91 6.74 -6.47
C VAL A 215 15.39 8.18 -6.45
N LEU A 216 14.68 9.07 -5.76
CA LEU A 216 15.15 10.46 -5.56
C LEU A 216 16.47 10.49 -4.81
N ALA A 217 16.59 9.76 -3.70
CA ALA A 217 17.82 9.71 -2.91
C ALA A 217 18.99 9.15 -3.74
N ALA A 218 18.76 8.10 -4.53
CA ALA A 218 19.75 7.54 -5.45
C ALA A 218 20.16 8.55 -6.53
N ALA A 219 19.21 9.26 -7.14
CA ALA A 219 19.48 10.28 -8.16
C ALA A 219 20.30 11.45 -7.59
N VAL A 220 19.96 11.93 -6.39
CA VAL A 220 20.72 12.99 -5.72
C VAL A 220 22.15 12.55 -5.38
N SER A 221 22.31 11.34 -4.85
CA SER A 221 23.64 10.78 -4.54
C SER A 221 24.52 10.67 -5.79
N ALA A 222 23.95 10.18 -6.89
CA ALA A 222 24.64 10.11 -8.17
C ALA A 222 25.02 11.49 -8.72
N LEU A 223 24.12 12.47 -8.63
CA LEU A 223 24.39 13.82 -9.09
C LEU A 223 25.53 14.47 -8.30
N LYS A 224 25.51 14.36 -6.96
CA LYS A 224 26.58 14.89 -6.10
C LYS A 224 27.94 14.31 -6.46
N LYS A 225 28.04 12.99 -6.61
CA LYS A 225 29.27 12.32 -7.06
C LYS A 225 29.74 12.83 -8.42
N SER A 226 28.83 13.08 -9.36
CA SER A 226 29.20 13.61 -10.67
C SER A 226 29.73 15.05 -10.62
N VAL A 227 29.23 15.86 -9.70
CA VAL A 227 29.70 17.23 -9.46
C VAL A 227 31.05 17.22 -8.76
N GLU A 228 31.29 16.31 -7.81
CA GLU A 228 32.61 16.13 -7.17
C GLU A 228 33.67 15.71 -8.20
N ILE A 229 33.38 14.68 -9.01
CA ILE A 229 34.28 14.21 -10.08
C ILE A 229 34.50 15.30 -11.15
N GLY A 230 33.45 16.07 -11.49
CA GLY A 230 33.53 17.18 -12.44
C GLY A 230 34.22 18.43 -11.89
N GLY A 231 34.18 18.65 -10.57
CA GLY A 231 34.84 19.73 -9.85
C GLY A 231 36.35 19.54 -9.82
N ASP A 232 36.82 18.31 -9.62
CA ASP A 232 38.23 17.94 -9.75
C ASP A 232 38.72 18.02 -11.21
N ALA A 233 37.83 17.78 -12.17
CA ALA A 233 38.11 17.93 -13.59
C ALA A 233 38.08 19.39 -14.07
N ASN A 234 37.70 20.37 -13.24
CA ASN A 234 37.73 21.79 -13.65
C ASN A 234 39.16 22.39 -13.64
N HIS A 235 40.17 21.61 -13.21
CA HIS A 235 41.58 21.85 -13.55
C HIS A 235 41.92 21.36 -14.98
N ILE A 236 41.05 20.61 -15.64
CA ILE A 236 41.22 20.09 -17.01
C ILE A 236 39.98 20.46 -17.85
N GLN A 237 39.82 21.76 -18.06
CA GLN A 237 39.23 22.40 -19.24
C GLN A 237 38.15 21.60 -20.03
N GLY A 238 36.88 21.95 -19.75
CA GLY A 238 35.79 22.05 -20.72
C GLY A 238 35.36 20.79 -21.49
N LYS A 239 34.17 20.27 -21.17
CA LYS A 239 33.18 19.76 -22.16
C LYS A 239 31.92 19.22 -21.47
N GLY A 240 30.76 19.76 -21.86
CA GLY A 240 29.42 19.27 -21.51
C GLY A 240 29.06 17.88 -22.10
N GLY A 241 30.03 16.98 -22.29
CA GLY A 241 29.84 15.63 -22.81
C GLY A 241 29.84 14.52 -21.75
N ALA A 242 30.48 14.75 -20.60
CA ALA A 242 30.74 13.72 -19.58
C ALA A 242 29.46 13.19 -18.89
N PHE A 243 28.47 14.06 -18.69
CA PHE A 243 27.21 13.65 -18.07
C PHE A 243 26.39 12.72 -19.00
N SER A 244 26.35 13.03 -20.30
CA SER A 244 25.61 12.24 -21.29
C SER A 244 26.22 10.85 -21.55
N SER A 245 27.54 10.71 -21.38
CA SER A 245 28.23 9.42 -21.50
C SER A 245 28.07 8.59 -20.23
N TRP A 246 28.10 9.23 -19.06
CA TRP A 246 27.88 8.58 -17.78
C TRP A 246 26.45 8.03 -17.65
N VAL A 247 25.42 8.82 -17.99
CA VAL A 247 24.01 8.37 -17.97
C VAL A 247 23.78 7.22 -18.95
N ARG A 248 24.37 7.26 -20.15
CA ARG A 248 24.31 6.15 -21.11
C ARG A 248 24.95 4.89 -20.57
N ARG A 249 26.10 5.02 -19.91
CA ARG A 249 26.81 3.88 -19.32
C ARG A 249 26.04 3.27 -18.15
N PHE A 250 25.44 4.09 -17.28
CA PHE A 250 24.59 3.61 -16.19
C PHE A 250 23.35 2.85 -16.70
N LYS A 251 22.74 3.32 -17.80
CA LYS A 251 21.56 2.67 -18.41
C LYS A 251 21.90 1.34 -19.09
N LEU A 252 23.14 1.16 -19.54
CA LEU A 252 23.62 -0.07 -20.19
C LEU A 252 24.17 -1.09 -19.17
N ASP A 253 24.93 -0.60 -18.19
CA ASP A 253 25.74 -1.46 -17.32
C ASP A 253 25.10 -1.68 -15.93
N GLY A 254 24.02 -0.96 -15.60
CA GLY A 254 23.45 -0.91 -14.25
C GLY A 254 24.35 -0.14 -13.26
N PRO A 255 23.93 0.04 -11.99
CA PRO A 255 24.78 0.66 -10.99
C PRO A 255 26.05 -0.17 -10.78
N PRO A 256 27.24 0.46 -10.63
CA PRO A 256 28.45 -0.27 -10.29
C PRO A 256 28.21 -1.00 -8.97
N SER A 257 28.44 -2.32 -8.96
CA SER A 257 28.41 -3.07 -7.71
C SER A 257 29.41 -2.42 -6.76
N MET A 258 28.94 -2.02 -5.58
CA MET A 258 29.84 -1.65 -4.50
C MET A 258 30.62 -2.91 -4.18
N ALA A 259 31.85 -2.98 -4.69
CA ALA A 259 32.80 -4.00 -4.35
C ALA A 259 32.85 -4.08 -2.82
N THR A 260 32.47 -5.24 -2.30
CA THR A 260 32.69 -5.67 -0.93
C THR A 260 34.09 -5.24 -0.49
N PRO A 261 34.27 -4.61 0.69
CA PRO A 261 35.60 -4.21 1.12
C PRO A 261 36.50 -5.45 1.19
N LEU A 262 37.68 -5.32 0.57
CA LEU A 262 38.75 -6.30 0.53
C LEU A 262 38.93 -6.93 1.93
N GLY A 263 38.72 -8.24 2.01
CA GLY A 263 39.08 -9.02 3.19
C GLY A 263 40.58 -8.88 3.49
N PRO A 264 41.00 -9.06 4.76
CA PRO A 264 42.39 -8.91 5.14
C PRO A 264 43.27 -9.97 4.44
N PRO A 265 44.56 -9.66 4.19
CA PRO A 265 45.47 -10.53 3.45
C PRO A 265 45.71 -11.86 4.18
N PRO A 266 46.06 -12.93 3.44
CA PRO A 266 46.24 -14.26 4.04
C PRO A 266 47.50 -14.27 4.92
N LEU A 267 47.33 -14.69 6.17
CA LEU A 267 48.45 -15.03 7.05
C LEU A 267 49.02 -16.40 6.65
N SER A 268 50.32 -16.41 6.36
CA SER A 268 51.10 -17.61 6.09
C SER A 268 51.28 -18.47 7.35
N VAL A 269 50.83 -19.72 7.24
CA VAL A 269 51.33 -20.98 7.82
C VAL A 269 52.17 -20.90 9.11
N ALA A 270 51.64 -21.50 10.18
CA ALA A 270 52.43 -22.19 11.20
C ALA A 270 51.90 -23.62 11.37
N LYS A 271 52.78 -24.60 11.18
CA LYS A 271 52.59 -26.04 11.39
C LYS A 271 52.41 -26.34 12.88
N SER A 272 51.48 -27.23 13.23
CA SER A 272 51.67 -28.16 14.35
C SER A 272 50.93 -29.48 14.13
N HIS A 273 51.65 -30.57 14.38
CA HIS A 273 51.25 -31.99 14.30
C HIS A 273 50.25 -32.44 15.38
N GLY A 274 49.63 -33.60 15.13
CA GLY A 274 48.99 -34.49 16.13
C GLY A 274 47.66 -35.09 15.64
N GLU A 275 47.66 -36.11 14.79
CA GLU A 275 47.44 -37.54 15.13
C GLU A 275 46.09 -37.91 15.79
N SER A 276 45.24 -38.65 15.04
CA SER A 276 44.80 -40.05 15.34
C SER A 276 43.43 -40.10 16.08
N THR A 277 42.34 -40.71 15.61
CA THR A 277 42.12 -42.12 15.21
C THR A 277 40.68 -42.31 14.69
N ARG A 278 40.48 -43.28 13.76
CA ARG A 278 39.42 -44.34 13.63
C ARG A 278 37.95 -44.05 14.07
N SER A 279 36.87 -44.59 13.50
CA SER A 279 36.59 -45.66 12.52
C SER A 279 35.06 -45.87 12.42
N ALA A 280 34.58 -46.20 11.21
CA ALA A 280 33.51 -47.16 10.83
C ALA A 280 32.02 -46.99 11.23
N GLY A 281 31.16 -47.36 10.25
CA GLY A 281 29.75 -47.77 10.40
C GLY A 281 28.85 -47.20 9.30
N ALA A 282 28.97 -47.64 8.04
CA ALA A 282 28.19 -48.70 7.38
C ALA A 282 26.71 -48.32 7.03
N PRO A 283 26.23 -48.59 5.79
CA PRO A 283 24.89 -48.22 5.30
C PRO A 283 23.93 -49.43 5.22
N GLU A 284 22.62 -49.19 5.34
CA GLU A 284 21.55 -50.14 4.99
C GLU A 284 20.46 -49.36 4.21
N ASN A 285 20.20 -49.73 2.94
CA ASN A 285 19.18 -50.68 2.48
C ASN A 285 17.75 -50.20 2.82
N GLY A 286 16.80 -50.09 1.91
CA GLY A 286 16.70 -50.45 0.51
C GLY A 286 15.22 -50.45 0.10
N VAL A 287 14.95 -50.47 -1.21
CA VAL A 287 13.89 -51.24 -1.90
C VAL A 287 12.42 -50.91 -1.53
N HIS A 288 11.39 -50.90 -2.38
CA HIS A 288 11.10 -50.89 -3.83
C HIS A 288 9.56 -51.06 -3.91
N LEU A 289 8.96 -50.77 -5.08
CA LEU A 289 7.76 -51.41 -5.68
C LEU A 289 6.46 -50.58 -5.83
N THR A 290 6.12 -50.39 -7.11
CA THR A 290 4.83 -50.69 -7.80
C THR A 290 3.56 -50.01 -7.29
N GLY A 291 2.68 -49.43 -8.11
CA GLY A 291 2.34 -49.67 -9.51
C GLY A 291 0.91 -49.12 -9.75
N PRO A 292 0.38 -49.16 -10.98
CA PRO A 292 -0.73 -48.31 -11.42
C PRO A 292 -2.10 -48.99 -11.39
N GLY A 293 -3.18 -48.22 -11.29
CA GLY A 293 -4.56 -48.62 -11.61
C GLY A 293 -5.35 -47.39 -12.07
N SER A 294 -5.77 -47.27 -13.33
CA SER A 294 -6.80 -48.00 -14.08
C SER A 294 -8.24 -47.59 -13.71
N GLY A 295 -8.88 -46.82 -14.61
CA GLY A 295 -10.27 -47.08 -15.01
C GLY A 295 -11.27 -45.91 -14.87
N PRO A 296 -12.26 -45.81 -15.79
CA PRO A 296 -12.79 -44.52 -16.28
C PRO A 296 -14.35 -44.43 -16.14
N PRO A 297 -15.11 -43.87 -17.10
CA PRO A 297 -15.69 -42.52 -17.12
C PRO A 297 -17.24 -42.52 -17.05
N SER A 298 -17.86 -41.34 -17.04
CA SER A 298 -19.24 -40.96 -17.48
C SER A 298 -19.69 -39.77 -16.61
N VAL A 299 -20.32 -38.70 -17.11
CA VAL A 299 -21.73 -38.68 -17.52
C VAL A 299 -21.99 -37.47 -18.44
N LEU A 300 -22.75 -37.75 -19.50
CA LEU A 300 -23.44 -36.83 -20.40
C LEU A 300 -24.39 -35.87 -19.67
N VAL A 301 -24.43 -34.61 -20.09
CA VAL A 301 -25.64 -33.79 -19.97
C VAL A 301 -25.98 -33.24 -21.35
N ARG A 302 -27.17 -33.60 -21.82
CA ARG A 302 -27.86 -33.07 -22.99
C ARG A 302 -29.29 -32.72 -22.56
N GLU A 303 -29.81 -31.63 -23.13
CA GLU A 303 -31.20 -31.13 -23.10
C GLU A 303 -31.58 -30.39 -21.80
N SER A 304 -32.02 -29.13 -21.82
CA SER A 304 -32.95 -28.44 -22.75
C SER A 304 -32.54 -26.99 -23.04
#